data_AF-A0A976D3H4-F1
#
_entry.id   AF-A0A976D3H4-F1
#
_cell.length_a   1.000
_cell.length_b   1.000
_cell.length_c   1.000
_cell.angle_alpha   90.00
_cell.angle_beta   90.00
_cell.angle_gamma   90.00
#
_symmetry.space_group_name_H-M   'P 1'
#
loop_
_entity.id
_entity.type
_entity.pdbx_description
1 polymer ?
#
loop_
_entity_poly.entity_id
_entity_poly.type
_entity_poly.pdbx_seq_one_letter_code
_entity_poly.pdbx_strand_id
1 'polypeptide(L)'
;DGLAAGVSAIIGIGLGLFVYVSGNYKFADYLNIMYIPNLGELSIFVAAFVGACIGFLWYNAYPAQVFMGDTGSLALGGIIASLAIIVRKEWLIPIFCGVFLVENLSVMIQVGYFKYTKKKYGEGRRVFLMSPLHHHYQKKGFHESKIAVRFWIVTILLVVFSVVTLKIR
;
A
#
# COMPACT_ATOMS: atom_id res chain seq x y z
N ASP A 1 -4.98 14.05 1.07
CA ASP A 1 -5.15 14.12 -0.39
C ASP A 1 -4.12 13.29 -1.13
N GLY A 2 -4.56 12.41 -2.03
CA GLY A 2 -3.72 11.58 -2.90
C GLY A 2 -2.98 10.41 -2.24
N LEU A 3 -2.92 10.32 -0.91
CA LEU A 3 -2.13 9.31 -0.20
C LEU A 3 -2.56 7.88 -0.55
N ALA A 4 -3.83 7.52 -0.33
CA ALA A 4 -4.31 6.15 -0.56
C ALA A 4 -4.25 5.76 -2.05
N ALA A 5 -4.77 6.61 -2.94
CA ALA A 5 -4.79 6.35 -4.38
C ALA A 5 -3.38 6.18 -4.96
N GLY A 6 -2.43 7.06 -4.59
CA GLY A 6 -1.05 6.97 -5.07
C GLY A 6 -0.32 5.74 -4.55
N VAL A 7 -0.46 5.43 -3.25
CA VAL A 7 0.13 4.21 -2.67
C VAL A 7 -0.44 2.95 -3.35
N SER A 8 -1.76 2.88 -3.56
CA SER A 8 -2.41 1.77 -4.24
C SER A 8 -1.99 1.62 -5.71
N ALA A 9 -1.82 2.72 -6.45
CA ALA A 9 -1.32 2.69 -7.82
C ALA A 9 0.10 2.10 -7.89
N ILE A 10 1.00 2.54 -6.99
CA ILE A 10 2.38 2.04 -6.93
C ILE A 10 2.41 0.54 -6.60
N ILE A 11 1.59 0.10 -5.64
CA ILE A 11 1.45 -1.33 -5.32
C ILE A 11 0.89 -2.12 -6.51
N GLY A 12 -0.11 -1.57 -7.20
CA GLY A 12 -0.69 -2.17 -8.41
C GLY A 12 0.35 -2.37 -9.51
N ILE A 13 1.22 -1.38 -9.75
CA ILE A 13 2.34 -1.51 -10.69
C ILE A 13 3.29 -2.64 -10.27
N GLY A 14 3.65 -2.67 -8.98
CA GLY A 14 4.48 -3.74 -8.41
C GLY A 14 3.88 -5.11 -8.67
N LEU A 15 2.63 -5.33 -8.25
CA LEU A 15 1.91 -6.59 -8.45
C LEU A 15 1.75 -6.93 -9.94
N GLY A 16 1.50 -5.95 -10.81
CA GLY A 16 1.45 -6.12 -12.26
C GLY A 16 2.75 -6.67 -12.85
N LEU A 17 3.90 -6.25 -12.32
CA LEU A 17 5.18 -6.85 -12.68
C LEU A 17 5.24 -8.32 -12.29
N PHE A 18 4.86 -8.68 -11.05
CA PHE A 18 4.85 -10.08 -10.62
C PHE A 18 3.87 -10.92 -11.46
N VAL A 19 2.72 -10.35 -11.83
CA VAL A 19 1.74 -10.98 -12.71
C VAL A 19 2.38 -11.30 -14.07
N TYR A 20 2.99 -10.31 -14.70
CA TYR A 20 3.61 -10.47 -16.02
C TYR A 20 4.75 -11.51 -16.01
N VAL A 21 5.61 -11.44 -14.99
CA VAL A 21 6.77 -12.31 -14.86
C VAL A 21 6.36 -13.76 -14.56
N SER A 22 5.39 -13.97 -13.66
CA SER A 22 4.92 -15.32 -13.31
C SER A 22 4.04 -15.96 -14.40
N GLY A 23 3.42 -15.12 -15.25
CA GLY A 23 2.61 -15.56 -16.39
C GLY A 23 3.39 -15.88 -17.66
N ASN A 24 4.71 -15.62 -17.71
CA ASN A 24 5.55 -15.91 -18.87
C ASN A 24 6.56 -17.01 -18.54
N TYR A 25 6.47 -18.13 -19.27
CA TYR A 25 7.30 -19.32 -19.04
C TYR A 25 8.80 -19.00 -19.04
N LYS A 26 9.28 -18.19 -19.98
CA LYS A 26 10.71 -17.84 -20.10
C LYS A 26 11.22 -17.05 -18.89
N PHE A 27 10.41 -16.11 -18.39
CA PHE A 27 10.78 -15.30 -17.23
C PHE A 27 10.64 -16.09 -15.93
N ALA A 28 9.61 -16.94 -15.83
CA ALA A 28 9.39 -17.78 -14.67
C ALA A 28 10.54 -18.78 -14.47
N ASP A 29 10.99 -19.42 -15.55
CA ASP A 29 12.15 -20.32 -15.56
C ASP A 29 13.45 -19.57 -15.22
N TYR A 30 13.70 -18.41 -15.87
CA TYR A 30 14.90 -17.60 -15.63
C TYR A 30 15.03 -17.09 -14.19
N LEU A 31 13.92 -16.70 -13.56
CA LEU A 31 13.90 -16.20 -12.18
C LEU A 31 13.66 -17.30 -11.15
N ASN A 32 13.56 -18.56 -11.59
CA ASN A 32 13.26 -19.70 -10.73
C ASN A 32 12.02 -19.45 -9.83
N ILE A 33 10.96 -18.95 -10.45
CA ILE A 33 9.67 -18.70 -9.79
C ILE A 33 8.58 -19.62 -10.34
N MET A 34 7.53 -19.84 -9.55
CA MET A 34 6.38 -20.63 -9.97
C MET A 34 5.70 -20.01 -11.19
N TYR A 35 5.70 -20.76 -12.30
CA TYR A 35 4.91 -20.42 -13.47
C TYR A 35 3.42 -20.69 -13.20
N ILE A 36 2.57 -19.71 -13.51
CA ILE A 36 1.13 -19.84 -13.38
C ILE A 36 0.50 -19.60 -14.76
N PRO A 37 -0.15 -20.63 -15.36
CA PRO A 37 -0.72 -20.50 -16.69
C PRO A 37 -1.85 -19.47 -16.73
N ASN A 38 -1.99 -18.80 -17.87
CA ASN A 38 -3.03 -17.79 -18.16
C ASN A 38 -3.05 -16.54 -17.25
N LEU A 39 -2.04 -16.37 -16.40
CA LEU A 39 -1.95 -15.23 -15.50
C LEU A 39 -1.72 -13.89 -16.25
N GLY A 40 -1.37 -13.95 -17.54
CA GLY A 40 -1.26 -12.79 -18.41
C GLY A 40 -2.56 -12.00 -18.58
N GLU A 41 -3.74 -12.63 -18.53
CA GLU A 41 -5.02 -11.92 -18.62
C GLU A 41 -5.23 -10.95 -17.45
N LEU A 42 -4.72 -11.31 -16.28
CA LEU A 42 -4.78 -10.48 -15.08
C LEU A 42 -3.97 -9.18 -15.23
N SER A 43 -2.99 -9.14 -16.13
CA SER A 43 -2.23 -7.92 -16.42
C SER A 43 -3.12 -6.80 -16.99
N ILE A 44 -4.17 -7.15 -17.74
CA ILE A 44 -5.15 -6.20 -18.28
C ILE A 44 -5.94 -5.56 -17.14
N PHE A 45 -6.41 -6.38 -16.20
CA PHE A 45 -7.12 -5.91 -15.02
C PHE A 45 -6.22 -5.00 -14.16
N VAL A 46 -4.97 -5.39 -13.94
CA VAL A 46 -4.02 -4.57 -13.17
C VAL A 46 -3.73 -3.24 -13.87
N ALA A 47 -3.59 -3.24 -15.20
CA ALA A 47 -3.40 -2.00 -15.96
C ALA A 47 -4.62 -1.07 -15.84
N ALA A 48 -5.84 -1.63 -15.93
CA ALA A 48 -7.08 -0.86 -15.73
C ALA A 48 -7.19 -0.31 -14.30
N PHE A 49 -6.85 -1.10 -13.29
CA PHE A 49 -6.82 -0.70 -11.88
C PHE A 49 -5.83 0.45 -11.62
N VAL A 50 -4.60 0.34 -12.12
CA VAL A 50 -3.59 1.39 -12.02
C VAL A 50 -4.04 2.64 -12.76
N GLY A 51 -4.57 2.50 -13.99
CA GLY A 51 -5.12 3.59 -14.77
C GLY A 51 -6.26 4.32 -14.05
N ALA A 52 -7.17 3.59 -13.41
CA ALA A 52 -8.24 4.16 -12.60
C ALA A 52 -7.69 4.90 -11.37
N CYS A 53 -6.68 4.36 -10.68
CA CYS A 53 -6.04 5.05 -9.55
C CYS A 53 -5.36 6.36 -9.98
N ILE A 54 -4.65 6.35 -11.12
CA ILE A 54 -3.99 7.55 -11.68
C ILE A 54 -5.05 8.57 -12.13
N GLY A 55 -6.10 8.13 -12.82
CA GLY A 55 -7.21 8.99 -13.24
C GLY A 55 -7.96 9.60 -12.05
N PHE A 56 -8.19 8.82 -10.99
CA PHE A 56 -8.76 9.34 -9.74
C PHE A 56 -7.82 10.34 -9.05
N LEU A 57 -6.51 10.08 -9.06
CA LEU A 57 -5.50 10.96 -8.47
C LEU A 57 -5.48 12.34 -9.14
N TRP A 58 -5.84 12.46 -10.42
CA TRP A 58 -6.02 13.76 -11.09
C TRP A 58 -6.98 14.69 -10.34
N TYR A 59 -8.06 14.14 -9.79
CA TYR A 59 -9.07 14.87 -9.03
C TYR A 59 -8.85 14.84 -7.51
N ASN A 60 -8.04 13.90 -7.02
CA ASN A 60 -7.79 13.70 -5.58
C ASN A 60 -6.44 14.27 -5.10
N ALA A 61 -5.54 14.66 -6.01
CA ALA A 61 -4.32 15.36 -5.66
C ALA A 61 -4.64 16.70 -4.98
N TYR A 62 -3.80 17.10 -4.03
CA TYR A 62 -4.04 18.31 -3.24
C TYR A 62 -4.12 19.56 -4.14
N PRO A 63 -5.15 20.41 -4.00
CA PRO A 63 -6.33 20.27 -3.13
C PRO A 63 -7.40 19.32 -3.72
N ALA A 64 -7.84 18.32 -2.94
CA ALA A 64 -8.76 17.30 -3.44
C ALA A 64 -10.15 17.86 -3.80
N GLN A 65 -10.63 17.49 -4.99
CA GLN A 65 -11.97 17.81 -5.49
C GLN A 65 -12.97 16.66 -5.22
N VAL A 66 -12.47 15.42 -5.21
CA VAL A 66 -13.26 14.21 -4.99
C VAL A 66 -12.60 13.37 -3.90
N PHE A 67 -13.40 12.89 -2.94
CA PHE A 67 -12.96 11.96 -1.90
C PHE A 67 -13.28 10.52 -2.28
N MET A 68 -12.40 9.60 -1.90
CA MET A 68 -12.50 8.18 -2.27
C MET A 68 -13.66 7.46 -1.58
N GLY A 69 -13.97 7.82 -0.34
CA GLY A 69 -14.96 7.15 0.50
C GLY A 69 -14.60 5.71 0.86
N ASP A 70 -15.50 5.05 1.59
CA ASP A 70 -15.32 3.66 2.02
C ASP A 70 -15.45 2.68 0.85
N THR A 71 -16.27 3.00 -0.14
CA THR A 71 -16.44 2.20 -1.36
C THR A 71 -15.11 2.03 -2.09
N GLY A 72 -14.35 3.11 -2.31
CA GLY A 72 -13.06 3.03 -2.96
C GLY A 72 -12.01 2.37 -2.06
N SER A 73 -11.89 2.80 -0.80
CA SER A 73 -10.81 2.33 0.07
C SER A 73 -10.88 0.82 0.37
N LEU A 74 -12.07 0.28 0.64
CA LEU A 74 -12.27 -1.16 0.86
C LEU A 74 -12.04 -1.96 -0.43
N ALA A 75 -12.50 -1.46 -1.58
CA ALA A 75 -12.28 -2.10 -2.87
C ALA A 75 -10.79 -2.18 -3.23
N LEU A 76 -10.03 -1.08 -3.05
CA LEU A 76 -8.58 -1.07 -3.30
C LEU A 76 -7.86 -2.11 -2.42
N GLY A 77 -8.20 -2.18 -1.12
CA GLY A 77 -7.63 -3.15 -0.20
C GLY A 77 -7.93 -4.61 -0.60
N GLY A 78 -9.19 -4.89 -0.95
CA GLY A 78 -9.63 -6.22 -1.41
C GLY A 78 -8.96 -6.65 -2.72
N ILE A 79 -8.83 -5.73 -3.68
CA ILE A 79 -8.14 -5.98 -4.95
C ILE A 79 -6.67 -6.31 -4.71
N ILE A 80 -5.95 -5.49 -3.95
CA ILE A 80 -4.52 -5.69 -3.66
C ILE A 80 -4.28 -7.04 -2.97
N ALA A 81 -5.11 -7.37 -1.96
CA ALA A 81 -5.01 -8.65 -1.26
C ALA A 81 -5.29 -9.84 -2.20
N SER A 82 -6.33 -9.73 -3.03
CA SER A 82 -6.70 -10.79 -4.00
C SER A 82 -5.59 -11.01 -5.02
N LEU A 83 -5.03 -9.95 -5.59
CA LEU A 83 -3.91 -10.03 -6.53
C LEU A 83 -2.68 -10.67 -5.89
N ALA A 84 -2.34 -10.31 -4.65
CA ALA A 84 -1.20 -10.91 -3.95
C ALA A 84 -1.36 -12.43 -3.71
N ILE A 85 -2.59 -12.89 -3.43
CA ILE A 85 -2.91 -14.32 -3.27
C ILE A 85 -2.84 -15.06 -4.62
N ILE A 86 -3.44 -14.49 -5.67
CA ILE A 86 -3.44 -15.11 -7.01
C ILE A 86 -2.01 -15.33 -7.52
N VAL A 87 -1.11 -14.38 -7.26
CA VAL A 87 0.31 -14.45 -7.69
C VAL A 87 1.17 -15.27 -6.73
N ARG A 88 0.61 -15.81 -5.63
CA ARG A 88 1.33 -16.57 -4.59
C ARG A 88 2.47 -15.77 -3.95
N LYS A 89 2.22 -14.48 -3.67
CA LYS A 89 3.18 -13.55 -3.05
C LYS A 89 2.61 -12.95 -1.76
N GLU A 90 1.89 -13.76 -1.00
CA GLU A 90 1.20 -13.37 0.24
C GLU A 90 2.17 -12.87 1.30
N TRP A 91 3.34 -13.52 1.43
CA TRP A 91 4.39 -13.13 2.35
C TRP A 91 5.00 -11.74 2.07
N LEU A 92 4.84 -11.23 0.85
CA LEU A 92 5.32 -9.90 0.47
C LEU A 92 4.26 -8.80 0.74
N ILE A 93 3.03 -9.15 1.13
CA ILE A 93 1.98 -8.15 1.46
C ILE A 93 2.45 -7.14 2.52
N PRO A 94 3.10 -7.54 3.63
CA PRO A 94 3.61 -6.57 4.62
C PRO A 94 4.62 -5.58 4.03
N ILE A 95 5.32 -5.95 2.96
CA ILE A 95 6.30 -5.10 2.29
C ILE A 95 5.58 -4.20 1.28
N PHE A 96 4.77 -4.75 0.37
CA PHE A 96 4.01 -3.96 -0.61
C PHE A 96 3.11 -2.93 0.06
N CYS A 97 2.36 -3.37 1.06
CA CYS A 97 1.44 -2.54 1.82
C CYS A 97 2.11 -1.89 3.04
N GLY A 98 3.45 -1.79 3.10
CA GLY A 98 4.16 -1.35 4.30
C GLY A 98 3.69 0.00 4.84
N VAL A 99 3.36 0.96 3.97
CA VAL A 99 2.76 2.23 4.38
C VAL A 99 1.38 2.04 5.03
N PHE A 100 0.48 1.24 4.43
CA PHE A 100 -0.82 0.92 5.02
C PHE A 100 -0.69 0.15 6.32
N LEU A 101 0.29 -0.76 6.41
CA LEU A 101 0.57 -1.55 7.59
C LEU A 101 1.03 -0.64 8.74
N VAL A 102 2.00 0.25 8.50
CA VAL A 102 2.48 1.18 9.53
C VAL A 102 1.38 2.15 9.97
N GLU A 103 0.55 2.62 9.04
CA GLU A 103 -0.62 3.43 9.37
C GLU A 103 -1.58 2.69 10.32
N ASN A 104 -1.93 1.44 9.99
CA ASN A 104 -2.80 0.61 10.81
C ASN A 104 -2.17 0.26 12.17
N LEU A 105 -0.89 -0.13 12.19
CA LEU A 105 -0.13 -0.39 13.41
C LEU A 105 -0.04 0.84 14.31
N SER A 106 0.10 2.04 13.74
CA SER A 106 0.12 3.28 14.52
C SER A 106 -1.17 3.49 15.31
N VAL A 107 -2.33 3.11 14.74
CA VAL A 107 -3.63 3.16 15.42
C VAL A 107 -3.73 2.08 16.49
N MET A 108 -3.34 0.84 16.19
CA MET A 108 -3.35 -0.26 17.15
C MET A 108 -2.48 0.05 18.38
N ILE A 109 -1.25 0.53 18.16
CA ILE A 109 -0.32 0.93 19.22
C ILE A 109 -0.92 2.09 20.03
N GLN A 110 -1.46 3.12 19.37
CA GLN A 110 -2.03 4.28 20.05
C GLN A 110 -3.22 3.91 20.93
N VAL A 111 -4.18 3.14 20.41
CA VAL A 111 -5.37 2.72 21.15
C VAL A 111 -4.99 1.75 22.27
N GLY A 112 -4.10 0.80 22.00
CA GLY A 112 -3.60 -0.15 23.00
C GLY A 112 -2.89 0.55 24.15
N TYR A 113 -1.98 1.48 23.83
CA TYR A 113 -1.24 2.24 24.83
C TYR A 113 -2.16 3.16 25.65
N PHE A 114 -3.06 3.87 25.00
CA PHE A 114 -4.01 4.76 25.69
C PHE A 114 -4.90 3.99 26.68
N LYS A 115 -5.40 2.81 26.28
CA LYS A 115 -6.17 1.91 27.17
C LYS A 115 -5.32 1.40 28.33
N TYR A 116 -4.08 0.99 28.05
CA TYR A 116 -3.15 0.48 29.06
C TYR A 116 -2.82 1.53 30.12
N THR A 117 -2.41 2.74 29.71
CA THR A 117 -2.03 3.78 30.69
C THR A 117 -3.22 4.30 31.46
N LYS A 118 -4.41 4.40 30.84
CA LYS A 118 -5.64 4.78 31.55
C LYS A 118 -5.98 3.77 32.64
N LYS A 119 -5.79 2.47 32.37
CA LYS A 119 -6.02 1.41 33.36
C LYS A 119 -4.96 1.41 34.47
N LYS A 120 -3.69 1.68 34.16
CA LYS A 120 -2.57 1.58 35.10
C LYS A 120 -2.34 2.84 35.94
N TYR A 121 -2.50 4.02 35.34
CA TYR A 121 -2.12 5.31 35.93
C TYR A 121 -3.29 6.29 36.06
N GLY A 122 -4.53 5.87 35.76
CA GLY A 122 -5.73 6.73 35.78
C GLY A 122 -5.84 7.70 34.60
N GLU A 123 -4.72 8.06 33.97
CA GLU A 123 -4.66 8.99 32.85
C GLU A 123 -4.26 8.31 31.53
N GLY A 124 -4.97 8.67 30.46
CA GLY A 124 -4.66 8.21 29.10
C GLY A 124 -3.50 9.00 28.50
N ARG A 125 -2.37 8.33 28.25
CA ARG A 125 -1.20 8.88 27.58
C ARG A 125 -1.19 8.43 26.13
N ARG A 126 -0.65 9.28 25.25
CA ARG A 126 -0.59 9.04 23.80
C ARG A 126 0.87 8.82 23.38
N VAL A 127 1.11 7.88 22.46
CA VAL A 127 2.45 7.64 21.88
C VAL A 127 2.71 8.64 20.76
N PHE A 128 1.74 8.77 19.85
CA PHE A 128 1.74 9.75 18.76
C PHE A 128 0.87 10.94 19.13
N LEU A 129 1.26 12.15 18.68
CA LEU A 129 0.44 13.36 18.79
C LEU A 129 -1.01 13.15 18.30
N MET A 130 -1.17 12.41 17.20
CA MET A 130 -2.44 11.96 16.65
C MET A 130 -2.19 10.68 15.84
N SER A 131 -3.18 9.79 15.76
CA SER A 131 -3.15 8.61 14.90
C SER A 131 -4.32 8.70 13.92
N PRO A 132 -4.17 8.24 12.67
CA PRO A 132 -3.03 7.52 12.10
C PRO A 132 -1.75 8.36 11.87
N LEU A 133 -0.66 7.74 11.39
CA LEU A 133 0.69 8.33 11.35
C LEU A 133 0.77 9.59 10.48
N HIS A 134 0.05 9.68 9.37
CA HIS A 134 0.00 10.92 8.58
C HIS A 134 -0.51 12.13 9.40
N HIS A 135 -1.50 11.95 10.28
CA HIS A 135 -1.96 13.03 11.16
C HIS A 135 -0.93 13.41 12.23
N HIS A 136 -0.10 12.47 12.68
CA HIS A 136 1.03 12.77 13.55
C HIS A 136 1.97 13.78 12.88
N TYR A 137 2.29 13.59 11.61
CA TYR A 137 3.15 14.50 10.86
C TYR A 137 2.47 15.84 10.55
N GLN A 138 1.16 15.85 10.27
CA GLN A 138 0.42 17.11 10.12
C GLN A 138 0.48 17.94 11.41
N LYS A 139 0.31 17.32 12.58
CA LYS A 139 0.44 17.99 13.88
C LYS A 139 1.85 18.50 14.18
N LYS A 140 2.88 17.94 13.54
CA LYS A 140 4.26 18.46 13.57
C LYS A 140 4.50 19.62 12.59
N GLY A 141 3.47 20.10 11.88
CA GLY A 141 3.56 21.23 10.96
C GLY A 141 3.96 20.85 9.53
N PHE A 142 3.97 19.57 9.16
CA PHE A 142 4.23 19.17 7.78
C PHE A 142 3.00 19.42 6.90
N HIS A 143 3.22 20.03 5.74
CA HIS A 143 2.18 20.21 4.73
C HIS A 143 1.70 18.85 4.20
N GLU A 144 0.39 18.71 3.99
CA GLU A 144 -0.24 17.44 3.64
C GLU A 144 0.31 16.81 2.35
N SER A 145 0.44 17.61 1.28
CA SER A 145 1.07 17.18 0.02
C SER A 145 2.50 16.62 0.23
N LYS A 146 3.29 17.23 1.13
CA LYS A 146 4.64 16.76 1.44
C LYS A 146 4.63 15.41 2.15
N ILE A 147 3.64 15.14 2.98
CA ILE A 147 3.47 13.84 3.64
C ILE A 147 3.08 12.78 2.62
N ALA A 148 2.09 13.06 1.76
CA ALA A 148 1.63 12.13 0.72
C ALA A 148 2.77 11.72 -0.22
N VAL A 149 3.52 12.70 -0.75
CA VAL A 149 4.66 12.41 -1.65
C VAL A 149 5.75 11.60 -0.95
N ARG A 150 6.07 11.89 0.33
CA ARG A 150 7.04 11.10 1.08
C ARG A 150 6.58 9.66 1.28
N PHE A 151 5.29 9.45 1.50
CA PHE A 151 4.72 8.12 1.64
C PHE A 151 4.78 7.37 0.30
N TRP A 152 4.55 8.05 -0.82
CA TRP A 152 4.75 7.47 -2.15
C TRP A 152 6.21 7.05 -2.37
N ILE A 153 7.17 7.89 -2.00
CA ILE A 153 8.60 7.55 -2.10
C ILE A 153 8.92 6.29 -1.30
N VAL A 154 8.42 6.19 -0.06
CA VAL A 154 8.61 5.00 0.77
C VAL A 154 7.97 3.77 0.13
N THR A 155 6.75 3.88 -0.40
CA THR A 155 6.09 2.78 -1.11
C THR A 155 6.87 2.34 -2.35
N ILE A 156 7.41 3.28 -3.14
CA ILE A 156 8.25 2.96 -4.31
C ILE A 156 9.47 2.16 -3.87
N LEU A 157 10.16 2.60 -2.81
CA LEU A 157 11.33 1.88 -2.27
C LEU A 157 10.96 0.46 -1.80
N LEU A 158 9.82 0.30 -1.12
CA LEU A 158 9.35 -1.01 -0.67
C LEU A 158 8.98 -1.92 -1.83
N VAL A 159 8.31 -1.40 -2.88
CA VAL A 159 7.99 -2.18 -4.08
C VAL A 159 9.25 -2.58 -4.83
N VAL A 160 10.21 -1.66 -5.01
CA VAL A 160 11.50 -1.98 -5.63
C VAL A 160 12.23 -3.05 -4.82
N PHE A 161 12.26 -2.92 -3.50
CA PHE A 161 12.85 -3.92 -2.62
C PHE A 161 12.20 -5.30 -2.82
N SER A 162 10.86 -5.37 -2.84
CA SER A 162 10.13 -6.61 -3.14
C SER A 162 10.51 -7.21 -4.50
N VAL A 163 10.65 -6.39 -5.55
CA VAL A 163 11.05 -6.87 -6.88
C VAL A 163 12.48 -7.41 -6.87
N VAL A 164 13.40 -6.74 -6.17
CA VAL A 164 14.79 -7.22 -6.04
C VAL A 164 14.85 -8.59 -5.35
N THR A 165 13.96 -8.88 -4.39
CA THR A 165 13.92 -10.20 -3.75
C THR A 165 13.65 -11.37 -4.72
N LEU A 166 13.07 -11.11 -5.91
CA LEU A 166 12.90 -12.14 -6.94
C LEU A 166 14.22 -12.72 -7.44
N LYS A 167 15.31 -11.93 -7.41
CA LYS A 167 16.61 -12.31 -7.96
C LYS A 167 17.60 -12.82 -6.91
N ILE A 168 17.22 -12.85 -5.63
CA ILE A 168 18.10 -13.26 -4.51
C ILE A 168 18.09 -14.79 -4.34
N ARG A 169 17.98 -15.56 -5.43
CA ARG A 169 18.08 -17.02 -5.41
C ARG A 169 18.98 -17.52 -6.52
#